data_AF-A0A9E5S5M8-F1
#
_entry.id   AF-A0A9E5S5M8-F1
#
_cell.length_a   1.000
_cell.length_b   1.000
_cell.length_c   1.000
_cell.angle_alpha   90.00
_cell.angle_beta   90.00
_cell.angle_gamma   90.00
#
_symmetry.space_group_name_H-M   'P 1'
#
loop_
_entity.id
_entity.type
_entity.pdbx_description
1 polymer ?
#
loop_
_entity_poly.entity_id
_entity_poly.type
_entity_poly.pdbx_seq_one_letter_code
_entity_poly.pdbx_strand_id
1 'polypeptide(L)'
;MYCIIAGSAVTFALLGVATPSDLIDDKKRTPFNIGRAVQLNGFKEEEIAPLAEGLRGKVSNIQQVMKCVLSWTGGQPFLTQKLCNLLLQELSLYSECYTPEPNALDWVGKVVRKQIIENWESLDEPEHLRTIRKRIVTDEKFAGSLLGLYQQILQEGEIAVDGSPEKMRLRLTGLVVEQQEKLKVYNHVYRDVFNLSWVETELNKLRPYADNFNAWLKSQCQDSSYLLHSEDLEKARVWADGKSLSDADYRFLSASVEAELNQEVAKAEALSFSTV
;
A
#
# COMPACT_ATOMS: atom_id res chain seq x y z
N MET A 1 -37.16 -36.00 17.32
CA MET A 1 -38.63 -36.01 17.16
C MET A 1 -39.00 -34.74 16.39
N TYR A 2 -38.70 -34.76 15.08
CA TYR A 2 -39.64 -34.81 13.94
C TYR A 2 -40.49 -33.54 13.73
N CYS A 3 -40.11 -32.72 12.75
CA CYS A 3 -40.81 -32.67 11.46
C CYS A 3 -39.93 -31.94 10.43
N ILE A 4 -39.84 -32.48 9.22
CA ILE A 4 -38.98 -32.04 8.11
C ILE A 4 -39.72 -30.99 7.29
N ILE A 5 -39.09 -29.84 7.04
CA ILE A 5 -39.37 -28.99 5.87
C ILE A 5 -38.03 -28.76 5.18
N ALA A 6 -37.93 -29.20 3.92
CA ALA A 6 -36.77 -29.01 3.06
C ALA A 6 -36.55 -27.51 2.81
N GLY A 7 -35.51 -26.93 3.41
CA GLY A 7 -35.21 -25.49 3.32
C GLY A 7 -34.24 -25.16 2.20
N SER A 8 -34.65 -24.28 1.29
CA SER A 8 -33.82 -23.62 0.28
C SER A 8 -32.58 -23.00 0.92
N ALA A 9 -31.40 -23.29 0.38
CA ALA A 9 -30.16 -22.66 0.83
C ALA A 9 -30.22 -21.15 0.54
N VAL A 10 -30.28 -20.33 1.58
CA VAL A 10 -30.17 -18.87 1.45
C VAL A 10 -28.70 -18.51 1.30
N THR A 11 -28.34 -17.90 0.17
CA THR A 11 -26.99 -17.40 -0.08
C THR A 11 -26.97 -15.90 0.22
N PHE A 12 -26.08 -15.49 1.13
CA PHE A 12 -25.81 -14.08 1.41
C PHE A 12 -24.49 -13.69 0.73
N ALA A 13 -24.48 -12.53 0.07
CA ALA A 13 -23.25 -11.91 -0.41
C ALA A 13 -22.96 -10.69 0.47
N LEU A 14 -21.78 -10.67 1.09
CA LEU A 14 -21.30 -9.54 1.86
C LEU A 14 -20.33 -8.74 0.99
N LEU A 15 -20.60 -7.45 0.85
CA LEU A 15 -19.81 -6.51 0.06
C LEU A 15 -19.35 -5.39 0.98
N GLY A 16 -18.05 -5.14 1.04
CA GLY A 16 -17.49 -4.12 1.92
C GLY A 16 -15.98 -4.25 2.10
N VAL A 17 -15.44 -3.40 2.97
CA VAL A 17 -14.03 -3.39 3.36
C VAL A 17 -13.94 -3.83 4.83
N ALA A 18 -13.89 -5.14 5.05
CA ALA A 18 -13.76 -5.73 6.37
C ALA A 18 -12.92 -7.01 6.27
N THR A 19 -12.09 -7.28 7.28
CA THR A 19 -11.49 -8.61 7.45
C THR A 19 -12.54 -9.55 8.03
N PRO A 20 -12.43 -10.87 7.82
CA PRO A 20 -13.25 -11.84 8.53
C PRO A 20 -13.19 -11.66 10.05
N SER A 21 -12.02 -11.29 10.58
CA SER A 21 -11.82 -11.00 12.02
C SER A 21 -12.65 -9.81 12.50
N ASP A 22 -12.89 -8.79 11.67
CA ASP A 22 -13.74 -7.64 12.03
C ASP A 22 -15.22 -8.03 12.12
N LEU A 23 -15.60 -9.16 11.53
CA LEU A 23 -16.97 -9.68 11.48
C LEU A 23 -17.21 -10.83 12.47
N ILE A 24 -16.18 -11.27 13.20
CA ILE A 24 -16.23 -12.40 14.14
C ILE A 24 -16.12 -11.86 15.57
N ASP A 25 -17.25 -11.85 16.28
CA ASP A 25 -17.31 -11.43 17.69
C ASP A 25 -16.85 -12.58 18.63
N ASP A 26 -17.18 -13.84 18.29
CA ASP A 26 -16.75 -15.04 19.02
C ASP A 26 -15.83 -15.92 18.14
N LYS A 27 -14.53 -15.92 18.46
CA LYS A 27 -13.50 -16.71 17.73
C LYS A 27 -13.74 -18.23 17.77
N LYS A 28 -14.59 -18.75 18.66
CA LYS A 28 -14.95 -20.19 18.74
C LYS A 28 -16.14 -20.56 17.84
N ARG A 29 -16.86 -19.58 17.32
CA ARG A 29 -18.02 -19.75 16.44
C ARG A 29 -17.86 -18.85 15.21
N THR A 30 -17.10 -19.34 14.22
CA THR A 30 -16.85 -18.57 12.98
C THR A 30 -17.86 -18.97 11.89
N PRO A 31 -18.93 -18.19 11.65
CA PRO A 31 -19.89 -18.51 10.57
C PRO A 31 -19.23 -18.44 9.18
N PHE A 32 -18.07 -17.80 9.08
CA PHE A 32 -17.30 -17.63 7.84
C PHE A 32 -16.42 -18.83 7.46
N ASN A 33 -16.34 -19.90 8.28
CA ASN A 33 -15.64 -21.13 7.89
C ASN A 33 -16.30 -21.89 6.71
N ILE A 34 -17.49 -21.46 6.28
CA ILE A 34 -18.25 -22.04 5.15
C ILE A 34 -18.34 -21.03 3.98
N GLY A 35 -17.74 -19.84 4.13
CA GLY A 35 -17.77 -18.79 3.10
C GLY A 35 -16.81 -19.07 1.95
N ARG A 36 -17.24 -18.80 0.71
CA ARG A 36 -16.37 -18.79 -0.47
C ARG A 36 -15.92 -17.37 -0.76
N ALA A 37 -14.61 -17.12 -0.74
CA ALA A 37 -14.07 -15.84 -1.21
C ALA A 37 -14.30 -15.70 -2.72
N VAL A 38 -14.90 -14.57 -3.13
CA VAL A 38 -15.03 -14.19 -4.53
C VAL A 38 -14.02 -13.09 -4.79
N GLN A 39 -12.94 -13.44 -5.50
CA GLN A 39 -11.92 -12.47 -5.86
C GLN A 39 -12.40 -11.64 -7.06
N LEU A 40 -12.56 -10.34 -6.84
CA LEU A 40 -12.84 -9.38 -7.90
C LEU A 40 -11.52 -8.87 -8.48
N ASN A 41 -11.24 -9.26 -9.71
CA ASN A 41 -10.06 -8.78 -10.44
C ASN A 41 -10.37 -7.46 -11.14
N GLY A 42 -9.31 -6.73 -11.51
CA GLY A 42 -9.45 -5.59 -12.42
C GLY A 42 -9.96 -6.06 -13.80
N PHE A 43 -10.59 -5.13 -14.51
CA PHE A 43 -11.09 -5.34 -15.86
C PHE A 43 -9.99 -5.80 -16.82
N LYS A 44 -10.36 -6.73 -17.69
CA LYS A 44 -9.57 -7.19 -18.84
C LYS A 44 -9.97 -6.47 -20.12
N GLU A 45 -9.16 -6.64 -21.18
CA GLU A 45 -9.40 -6.02 -22.49
C GLU A 45 -10.81 -6.31 -23.02
N GLU A 46 -11.29 -7.54 -22.86
CA GLU A 46 -12.61 -7.99 -23.30
C GLU A 46 -13.78 -7.40 -22.48
N GLU A 47 -13.52 -6.95 -21.24
CA GLU A 47 -14.54 -6.45 -20.31
C GLU A 47 -14.76 -4.93 -20.42
N ILE A 48 -13.84 -4.21 -21.07
CA ILE A 48 -13.88 -2.74 -21.21
C ILE A 48 -14.44 -2.26 -22.54
N ALA A 49 -15.03 -3.14 -23.36
CA ALA A 49 -15.62 -2.76 -24.65
C ALA A 49 -16.63 -1.59 -24.53
N PRO A 50 -17.50 -1.52 -23.50
CA PRO A 50 -18.39 -0.37 -23.32
C PRO A 50 -17.65 0.96 -23.06
N LEU A 51 -16.51 0.93 -22.38
CA LEU A 51 -15.68 2.12 -22.14
C LEU A 51 -14.98 2.57 -23.43
N ALA A 52 -14.48 1.61 -24.22
CA ALA A 52 -13.84 1.87 -25.50
C ALA A 52 -14.77 2.59 -26.48
N GLU A 53 -16.08 2.29 -26.43
CA GLU A 53 -17.10 2.94 -27.26
C GLU A 53 -17.14 4.46 -27.07
N GLY A 54 -16.91 4.96 -25.84
CA GLY A 54 -16.94 6.40 -25.55
C GLY A 54 -15.85 7.20 -26.27
N LEU A 55 -14.77 6.53 -26.70
CA LEU A 55 -13.64 7.08 -27.45
C LEU A 55 -13.78 6.89 -28.97
N ARG A 56 -14.85 6.24 -29.45
CA ARG A 56 -15.05 5.99 -30.88
C ARG A 56 -15.10 7.29 -31.68
N GLY A 57 -14.29 7.32 -32.74
CA GLY A 57 -14.19 8.48 -33.65
C GLY A 57 -13.45 9.69 -33.05
N LYS A 58 -12.93 9.60 -31.82
CA LYS A 58 -12.17 10.68 -31.17
C LYS A 58 -10.67 10.44 -31.14
N VAL A 59 -10.25 9.18 -31.27
CA VAL A 59 -8.85 8.75 -31.32
C VAL A 59 -8.59 7.85 -32.52
N SER A 60 -7.38 7.92 -33.06
CA SER A 60 -6.93 7.17 -34.24
C SER A 60 -6.85 5.65 -34.00
N ASN A 61 -6.52 5.23 -32.78
CA ASN A 61 -6.42 3.81 -32.42
C ASN A 61 -6.94 3.54 -31.00
N ILE A 62 -8.24 3.21 -30.92
CA ILE A 62 -8.92 2.95 -29.65
C ILE A 62 -8.30 1.75 -28.92
N GLN A 63 -7.97 0.68 -29.64
CA GLN A 63 -7.41 -0.52 -29.03
C GLN A 63 -6.08 -0.23 -28.31
N GLN A 64 -5.20 0.54 -28.96
CA GLN A 64 -3.92 0.92 -28.35
C GLN A 64 -4.11 1.85 -27.15
N VAL A 65 -5.02 2.83 -27.24
CA VAL A 65 -5.36 3.70 -26.10
C VAL A 65 -5.87 2.89 -24.92
N MET A 66 -6.81 1.98 -25.15
CA MET A 66 -7.39 1.15 -24.08
C MET A 66 -6.38 0.20 -23.44
N LYS A 67 -5.44 -0.36 -24.22
CA LYS A 67 -4.31 -1.12 -23.67
C LYS A 67 -3.44 -0.26 -22.74
N CYS A 68 -3.17 0.99 -23.10
CA CYS A 68 -2.42 1.92 -22.26
C CYS A 68 -3.21 2.30 -20.99
N VAL A 69 -4.52 2.51 -21.10
CA VAL A 69 -5.38 2.75 -19.95
C VAL A 69 -5.32 1.58 -18.98
N LEU A 70 -5.47 0.34 -19.46
CA LEU A 70 -5.38 -0.85 -18.62
C LEU A 70 -4.00 -1.04 -18.02
N SER A 71 -2.91 -0.78 -18.76
CA SER A 71 -1.56 -0.89 -18.20
C SER A 71 -1.37 0.08 -17.03
N TRP A 72 -1.81 1.33 -17.17
CA TRP A 72 -1.69 2.33 -16.10
C TRP A 72 -2.54 2.01 -14.87
N THR A 73 -3.76 1.52 -15.08
CA THR A 73 -4.79 1.39 -14.02
C THR A 73 -4.91 -0.02 -13.45
N GLY A 74 -4.27 -1.02 -14.07
CA GLY A 74 -4.39 -2.43 -13.71
C GLY A 74 -5.82 -2.95 -13.86
N GLY A 75 -6.65 -2.30 -14.67
CA GLY A 75 -8.07 -2.61 -14.81
C GLY A 75 -8.92 -2.24 -13.60
N GLN A 76 -8.39 -1.48 -12.62
CA GLN A 76 -9.21 -1.11 -11.47
C GLN A 76 -10.42 -0.30 -11.93
N PRO A 77 -11.67 -0.70 -11.59
CA PRO A 77 -12.87 -0.13 -12.21
C PRO A 77 -12.98 1.39 -12.10
N PHE A 78 -12.78 1.94 -10.91
CA PHE A 78 -12.85 3.39 -10.67
C PHE A 78 -11.79 4.14 -11.48
N LEU A 79 -10.52 3.73 -11.36
CA LEU A 79 -9.40 4.43 -11.99
C LEU A 79 -9.44 4.30 -13.51
N THR A 80 -9.87 3.14 -14.04
CA THR A 80 -10.08 2.91 -15.48
C THR A 80 -11.11 3.88 -16.04
N GLN A 81 -12.25 4.04 -15.35
CA GLN A 81 -13.30 4.97 -15.75
C GLN A 81 -12.85 6.43 -15.62
N LYS A 82 -12.19 6.80 -14.52
CA LYS A 82 -11.64 8.15 -14.28
C LYS A 82 -10.67 8.53 -15.40
N LEU A 83 -9.72 7.66 -15.73
CA LEU A 83 -8.76 7.92 -16.80
C LEU A 83 -9.44 8.05 -18.17
N CYS A 84 -10.41 7.19 -18.51
CA CYS A 84 -11.16 7.35 -19.76
C CYS A 84 -11.86 8.72 -19.85
N ASN A 85 -12.45 9.19 -18.74
CA ASN A 85 -13.08 10.50 -18.69
C ASN A 85 -12.06 11.65 -18.84
N LEU A 86 -10.89 11.57 -18.20
CA LEU A 86 -9.83 12.58 -18.35
C LEU A 86 -9.33 12.65 -19.79
N LEU A 87 -9.17 11.51 -20.47
CA LEU A 87 -8.82 11.47 -21.89
C LEU A 87 -9.89 12.17 -22.75
N LEU A 88 -11.18 11.95 -22.46
CA LEU A 88 -12.27 12.64 -23.16
C LEU A 88 -12.26 14.16 -22.94
N GLN A 89 -12.00 14.60 -21.72
CA GLN A 89 -11.87 16.03 -21.41
C GLN A 89 -10.68 16.64 -22.14
N GLU A 90 -9.54 15.96 -22.20
CA GLU A 90 -8.37 16.45 -22.92
C GLU A 90 -8.63 16.52 -24.44
N LEU A 91 -9.36 15.54 -25.00
CA LEU A 91 -9.78 15.54 -26.40
C LEU A 91 -10.76 16.67 -26.74
N SER A 92 -11.58 17.12 -25.78
CA SER A 92 -12.56 18.20 -26.02
C SER A 92 -11.92 19.55 -26.41
N LEU A 93 -10.62 19.71 -26.18
CA LEU A 93 -9.85 20.88 -26.58
C LEU A 93 -9.52 20.90 -28.08
N TYR A 94 -9.76 19.79 -28.79
CA TYR A 94 -9.44 19.61 -30.20
C TYR A 94 -10.72 19.49 -31.03
N SER A 95 -10.72 20.12 -32.20
CA SER A 95 -11.89 20.17 -33.10
C SER A 95 -12.08 18.90 -33.94
N GLU A 96 -11.07 18.03 -34.01
CA GLU A 96 -11.04 16.82 -34.84
C GLU A 96 -10.48 15.62 -34.08
N CYS A 97 -10.59 14.43 -34.68
CA CYS A 97 -10.02 13.19 -34.15
C CYS A 97 -8.51 13.37 -33.92
N TYR A 98 -8.07 13.22 -32.68
CA TYR A 98 -6.72 13.60 -32.28
C TYR A 98 -6.10 12.54 -31.38
N THR A 99 -4.91 12.08 -31.75
CA THR A 99 -3.99 11.38 -30.84
C THR A 99 -2.69 12.14 -30.92
N PRO A 100 -2.23 12.83 -29.84
CA PRO A 100 -1.00 13.60 -29.93
C PRO A 100 0.20 12.68 -30.19
N GLU A 101 1.06 13.14 -31.09
CA GLU A 101 2.30 12.48 -31.50
C GLU A 101 3.27 12.29 -30.30
N PRO A 102 4.08 11.19 -30.29
CA PRO A 102 4.27 10.22 -31.37
C PRO A 102 3.44 8.93 -31.27
N ASN A 103 2.75 8.65 -30.15
CA ASN A 103 1.90 7.47 -30.01
C ASN A 103 0.91 7.59 -28.83
N ALA A 104 -0.09 6.69 -28.78
CA ALA A 104 -1.09 6.63 -27.72
C ALA A 104 -0.51 6.42 -26.30
N LEU A 105 0.62 5.71 -26.18
CA LEU A 105 1.25 5.43 -24.89
C LEU A 105 1.83 6.70 -24.26
N ASP A 106 2.51 7.52 -25.06
CA ASP A 106 3.06 8.80 -24.62
C ASP A 106 1.96 9.78 -24.24
N TRP A 107 0.87 9.82 -25.02
CA TRP A 107 -0.27 10.66 -24.72
C TRP A 107 -0.95 10.26 -23.41
N VAL A 108 -1.39 9.00 -23.28
CA VAL A 108 -2.06 8.53 -22.06
C VAL A 108 -1.15 8.71 -20.85
N GLY A 109 0.14 8.42 -20.98
CA GLY A 109 1.12 8.66 -19.92
C GLY A 109 1.26 10.14 -19.53
N LYS A 110 1.20 11.07 -20.50
CA LYS A 110 1.19 12.52 -20.22
C LYS A 110 -0.08 12.92 -19.44
N VAL A 111 -1.25 12.44 -19.86
CA VAL A 111 -2.52 12.71 -19.15
C VAL A 111 -2.46 12.18 -17.73
N VAL A 112 -2.03 10.93 -17.54
CA VAL A 112 -1.89 10.30 -16.21
C VAL A 112 -0.94 11.10 -15.33
N ARG A 113 0.26 11.43 -15.82
CA ARG A 113 1.23 12.21 -15.04
C ARG A 113 0.65 13.56 -14.63
N LYS A 114 0.17 14.33 -15.58
CA LYS A 114 -0.31 15.70 -15.36
C LYS A 114 -1.58 15.78 -14.51
N GLN A 115 -2.52 14.84 -14.69
CA GLN A 115 -3.88 14.96 -14.13
C GLN A 115 -4.16 13.99 -12.97
N ILE A 116 -3.28 13.01 -12.72
CA ILE A 116 -3.48 12.02 -11.65
C ILE A 116 -2.28 11.95 -10.69
N ILE A 117 -1.04 11.98 -11.19
CA ILE A 117 0.16 11.76 -10.36
C ILE A 117 0.71 13.08 -9.80
N GLU A 118 0.93 14.07 -10.66
CA GLU A 118 1.42 15.39 -10.27
C GLU A 118 0.36 16.12 -9.45
N ASN A 119 0.76 16.63 -8.28
CA ASN A 119 -0.15 17.32 -7.35
C ASN A 119 -1.41 16.50 -7.03
N TRP A 120 -1.29 15.17 -6.97
CA TRP A 120 -2.43 14.27 -6.75
C TRP A 120 -3.23 14.63 -5.50
N GLU A 121 -2.58 15.14 -4.44
CA GLU A 121 -3.26 15.53 -3.20
C GLU A 121 -4.31 16.64 -3.41
N SER A 122 -4.14 17.51 -4.41
CA SER A 122 -5.10 18.58 -4.74
C SER A 122 -6.01 18.25 -5.92
N LEU A 123 -5.61 17.32 -6.78
CA LEU A 123 -6.35 16.94 -7.99
C LEU A 123 -7.21 15.67 -7.85
N ASP A 124 -7.17 15.01 -6.69
CA ASP A 124 -7.89 13.76 -6.46
C ASP A 124 -9.39 13.95 -6.23
N GLU A 125 -10.09 14.37 -7.29
CA GLU A 125 -11.55 14.47 -7.32
C GLU A 125 -12.15 13.62 -8.46
N PRO A 126 -13.18 12.79 -8.19
CA PRO A 126 -13.63 12.40 -6.85
C PRO A 126 -12.52 11.68 -6.06
N GLU A 127 -12.56 11.80 -4.73
CA GLU A 127 -11.55 11.25 -3.82
C GLU A 127 -11.34 9.74 -4.01
N HIS A 128 -10.07 9.34 -4.12
CA HIS A 128 -9.67 7.96 -4.29
C HIS A 128 -8.26 7.72 -3.72
N LEU A 129 -7.25 8.41 -4.26
CA LEU A 129 -5.87 8.34 -3.76
C LEU A 129 -5.79 8.86 -2.31
N ARG A 130 -6.49 9.95 -1.98
CA ARG A 130 -6.55 10.51 -0.62
C ARG A 130 -7.18 9.53 0.35
N THR A 131 -8.18 8.77 -0.10
CA THR A 131 -8.79 7.70 0.70
C THR A 131 -7.79 6.55 0.94
N ILE A 132 -7.03 6.14 -0.08
CA ILE A 132 -5.99 5.11 0.07
C ILE A 132 -4.92 5.58 1.07
N ARG A 133 -4.39 6.80 0.91
CA ARG A 133 -3.45 7.41 1.87
C ARG A 133 -4.01 7.37 3.28
N LYS A 134 -5.24 7.87 3.48
CA LYS A 134 -5.90 7.91 4.79
C LYS A 134 -5.95 6.53 5.43
N ARG A 135 -6.30 5.49 4.67
CA ARG A 135 -6.36 4.10 5.18
C ARG A 135 -5.00 3.56 5.64
N ILE A 136 -3.91 4.05 5.07
CA ILE A 136 -2.55 3.63 5.43
C ILE A 136 -2.05 4.38 6.67
N VAL A 137 -2.23 5.71 6.72
CA VAL A 137 -1.53 6.56 7.70
C VAL A 137 -2.37 6.97 8.92
N THR A 138 -3.69 6.75 8.93
CA THR A 138 -4.56 7.23 10.03
C THR A 138 -4.39 6.43 11.31
N ASP A 139 -4.19 5.12 11.20
CA ASP A 139 -4.13 4.24 12.36
C ASP A 139 -2.66 4.09 12.79
N GLU A 140 -2.20 4.97 13.68
CA GLU A 140 -0.80 5.01 14.14
C GLU A 140 -0.30 3.67 14.68
N LYS A 141 -1.21 2.81 15.16
CA LYS A 141 -0.88 1.46 15.59
C LYS A 141 -0.32 0.60 14.46
N PHE A 142 -0.77 0.78 13.22
CA PHE A 142 -0.38 -0.05 12.08
C PHE A 142 0.34 0.73 10.97
N ALA A 143 0.30 2.07 11.00
CA ALA A 143 0.86 2.89 9.92
C ALA A 143 2.33 2.53 9.64
N GLY A 144 3.14 2.32 10.68
CA GLY A 144 4.54 1.91 10.55
C GLY A 144 4.72 0.58 9.81
N SER A 145 4.03 -0.49 10.24
CA SER A 145 4.12 -1.80 9.59
C SER A 145 3.51 -1.82 8.18
N LEU A 146 2.40 -1.12 7.95
CA LEU A 146 1.79 -1.02 6.61
C LEU A 146 2.72 -0.33 5.61
N LEU A 147 3.33 0.79 6.02
CA LEU A 147 4.31 1.51 5.20
C LEU A 147 5.57 0.67 4.98
N GLY A 148 6.05 -0.05 5.99
CA GLY A 148 7.18 -0.97 5.88
C GLY A 148 6.93 -2.13 4.91
N LEU A 149 5.78 -2.80 5.01
CA LEU A 149 5.39 -3.86 4.08
C LEU A 149 5.26 -3.34 2.65
N TYR A 150 4.68 -2.15 2.48
CA TYR A 150 4.55 -1.55 1.17
C TYR A 150 5.92 -1.10 0.60
N GLN A 151 6.83 -0.62 1.45
CA GLN A 151 8.22 -0.34 1.07
C GLN A 151 8.91 -1.60 0.54
N GLN A 152 8.74 -2.74 1.23
CA GLN A 152 9.27 -4.02 0.78
C GLN A 152 8.70 -4.43 -0.58
N ILE A 153 7.39 -4.30 -0.79
CA ILE A 153 6.75 -4.58 -2.09
C ILE A 153 7.30 -3.68 -3.20
N LEU A 154 7.58 -2.41 -2.92
CA LEU A 154 8.18 -1.50 -3.91
C LEU A 154 9.61 -1.90 -4.29
N GLN A 155 10.39 -2.42 -3.33
CA GLN A 155 11.79 -2.81 -3.53
C GLN A 155 11.94 -4.21 -4.17
N GLU A 156 11.18 -5.19 -3.68
CA GLU A 156 11.23 -6.59 -4.10
C GLU A 156 10.27 -6.90 -5.25
N GLY A 157 9.32 -6.00 -5.51
CA GLY A 157 8.27 -6.12 -6.54
C GLY A 157 7.02 -6.86 -6.05
N GLU A 158 7.19 -7.84 -5.17
CA GLU A 158 6.12 -8.65 -4.60
C GLU A 158 6.55 -9.31 -3.28
N ILE A 159 5.59 -9.66 -2.43
CA ILE A 159 5.83 -10.44 -1.21
C ILE A 159 4.83 -11.59 -1.11
N ALA A 160 5.22 -12.70 -0.48
CA ALA A 160 4.30 -13.83 -0.26
C ALA A 160 3.16 -13.45 0.70
N VAL A 161 1.96 -13.94 0.43
CA VAL A 161 0.87 -13.93 1.40
C VAL A 161 1.13 -14.98 2.47
N ASP A 162 0.98 -14.63 3.74
CA ASP A 162 1.17 -15.54 4.89
C ASP A 162 -0.01 -15.50 5.89
N GLY A 163 -1.11 -14.86 5.50
CA GLY A 163 -2.28 -14.67 6.37
C GLY A 163 -2.08 -13.67 7.51
N SER A 164 -0.96 -12.93 7.55
CA SER A 164 -0.74 -11.93 8.59
C SER A 164 -1.81 -10.82 8.55
N PRO A 165 -2.30 -10.35 9.71
CA PRO A 165 -3.28 -9.27 9.79
C PRO A 165 -2.81 -8.01 9.06
N GLU A 166 -1.53 -7.68 9.12
CA GLU A 166 -0.91 -6.51 8.49
C GLU A 166 -0.98 -6.59 6.96
N LYS A 167 -0.65 -7.75 6.36
CA LYS A 167 -0.76 -7.95 4.90
C LYS A 167 -2.21 -7.92 4.44
N MET A 168 -3.13 -8.51 5.21
CA MET A 168 -4.56 -8.42 4.92
C MET A 168 -5.06 -6.98 5.00
N ARG A 169 -4.66 -6.24 6.04
CA ARG A 169 -5.01 -4.82 6.22
C ARG A 169 -4.45 -3.96 5.10
N LEU A 170 -3.20 -4.19 4.69
CA LEU A 170 -2.59 -3.51 3.55
C LEU A 170 -3.39 -3.76 2.27
N ARG A 171 -3.80 -5.01 2.01
CA ARG A 171 -4.67 -5.35 0.87
C ARG A 171 -6.03 -4.63 0.92
N LEU A 172 -6.64 -4.49 2.10
CA LEU A 172 -7.91 -3.77 2.27
C LEU A 172 -7.81 -2.26 2.00
N THR A 173 -6.60 -1.67 2.03
CA THR A 173 -6.42 -0.28 1.57
C THR A 173 -6.75 -0.14 0.08
N GLY A 174 -6.62 -1.21 -0.70
CA GLY A 174 -6.74 -1.22 -2.15
C GLY A 174 -5.44 -0.86 -2.88
N LEU A 175 -4.36 -0.51 -2.16
CA LEU A 175 -3.07 -0.15 -2.73
C LEU A 175 -2.34 -1.34 -3.38
N VAL A 176 -2.52 -2.52 -2.79
CA VAL A 176 -1.93 -3.78 -3.25
C VAL A 176 -3.02 -4.77 -3.61
N VAL A 177 -2.67 -5.71 -4.51
CA VAL A 177 -3.54 -6.79 -4.96
C VAL A 177 -2.84 -8.12 -4.74
N GLU A 178 -3.63 -9.13 -4.36
CA GLU A 178 -3.17 -10.51 -4.32
C GLU A 178 -3.31 -11.14 -5.71
N GLN A 179 -2.21 -11.63 -6.27
CA GLN A 179 -2.22 -12.42 -7.50
C GLN A 179 -1.22 -13.57 -7.34
N GLN A 180 -1.66 -14.80 -7.64
CA GLN A 180 -0.81 -16.00 -7.52
C GLN A 180 -0.16 -16.12 -6.13
N GLU A 181 -0.94 -15.92 -5.06
CA GLU A 181 -0.51 -16.00 -3.65
C GLU A 181 0.56 -14.97 -3.24
N LYS A 182 0.73 -13.91 -4.04
CA LYS A 182 1.66 -12.82 -3.76
C LYS A 182 0.95 -11.47 -3.75
N LEU A 183 1.37 -10.59 -2.85
CA LEU A 183 0.95 -9.20 -2.83
C LEU A 183 1.90 -8.37 -3.69
N LYS A 184 1.32 -7.55 -4.56
CA LYS A 184 2.04 -6.57 -5.37
C LYS A 184 1.26 -5.26 -5.46
N VAL A 185 1.94 -4.18 -5.82
CA VAL A 185 1.28 -2.89 -6.11
C VAL A 185 0.20 -3.11 -7.16
N TYR A 186 -1.01 -2.60 -6.93
CA TYR A 186 -2.16 -2.89 -7.80
C TYR A 186 -1.89 -2.44 -9.24
N ASN A 187 -1.40 -1.22 -9.42
CA ASN A 187 -1.22 -0.60 -10.73
C ASN A 187 -0.09 0.42 -10.75
N HIS A 188 0.27 0.91 -11.95
CA HIS A 188 1.37 1.86 -12.13
C HIS A 188 1.06 3.25 -11.54
N VAL A 189 -0.19 3.73 -11.64
CA VAL A 189 -0.57 5.00 -11.00
C VAL A 189 -0.24 4.99 -9.51
N TYR A 190 -0.57 3.90 -8.82
CA TYR A 190 -0.31 3.78 -7.39
C TYR A 190 1.16 3.69 -7.06
N ARG A 191 1.93 2.96 -7.86
CA ARG A 191 3.38 2.87 -7.71
C ARG A 191 4.03 4.25 -7.81
N ASP A 192 3.53 5.08 -8.72
CA ASP A 192 4.12 6.40 -9.01
C ASP A 192 3.67 7.46 -7.99
N VAL A 193 2.42 7.38 -7.52
CA VAL A 193 1.86 8.25 -6.47
C VAL A 193 2.43 7.90 -5.10
N PHE A 194 2.29 6.64 -4.69
CA PHE A 194 2.79 6.11 -3.43
C PHE A 194 4.14 5.44 -3.71
N ASN A 195 5.12 6.24 -4.12
CA ASN A 195 6.47 5.75 -4.43
C ASN A 195 7.34 5.67 -3.16
N LEU A 196 8.58 5.20 -3.30
CA LEU A 196 9.52 5.06 -2.18
C LEU A 196 9.76 6.38 -1.44
N SER A 197 9.82 7.51 -2.15
CA SER A 197 10.03 8.83 -1.53
C SER A 197 8.82 9.24 -0.68
N TRP A 198 7.60 8.96 -1.14
CA TRP A 198 6.39 9.17 -0.34
C TRP A 198 6.39 8.29 0.91
N VAL A 199 6.73 7.01 0.78
CA VAL A 199 6.80 6.07 1.92
C VAL A 199 7.83 6.52 2.95
N GLU A 200 9.04 6.89 2.51
CA GLU A 200 10.09 7.40 3.39
C GLU A 200 9.64 8.69 4.09
N THR A 201 8.98 9.59 3.37
CA THR A 201 8.43 10.83 3.93
C THR A 201 7.41 10.56 5.03
N GLU A 202 6.44 9.65 4.81
CA GLU A 202 5.44 9.33 5.82
C GLU A 202 6.06 8.58 7.01
N LEU A 203 7.00 7.65 6.79
CA LEU A 203 7.71 6.96 7.87
C LEU A 203 8.53 7.93 8.73
N ASN A 204 9.19 8.92 8.12
CA ASN A 204 9.97 9.93 8.84
C ASN A 204 9.09 10.85 9.69
N LYS A 205 7.83 11.09 9.29
CA LYS A 205 6.86 11.84 10.11
C LYS A 205 6.42 11.04 11.34
N LEU A 206 6.40 9.72 11.25
CA LEU A 206 5.92 8.84 12.33
C LEU A 206 7.00 8.61 13.40
N ARG A 207 8.26 8.40 12.99
CA ARG A 207 9.36 7.97 13.85
C ARG A 207 9.97 9.14 14.63
N PRO A 208 10.05 9.09 15.97
CA PRO A 208 10.81 10.09 16.73
C PRO A 208 12.33 9.97 16.53
N TYR A 209 12.80 8.87 15.94
CA TYR A 209 14.21 8.55 15.70
C TYR A 209 14.56 8.44 14.21
N ALA A 210 13.80 9.11 13.33
CA ALA A 210 13.93 8.99 11.88
C ALA A 210 15.36 9.24 11.37
N ASP A 211 16.02 10.30 11.86
CA ASP A 211 17.36 10.69 11.38
C ASP A 211 18.42 9.64 11.71
N ASN A 212 18.47 9.20 12.97
CA ASN A 212 19.34 8.13 13.45
C ASN A 212 19.09 6.82 12.69
N PHE A 213 17.83 6.44 12.53
CA PHE A 213 17.44 5.23 11.80
C PHE A 213 17.91 5.27 10.35
N ASN A 214 17.68 6.38 9.64
CA ASN A 214 18.06 6.52 8.24
C ASN A 214 19.59 6.53 8.07
N ALA A 215 20.33 7.14 9.00
CA ALA A 215 21.79 7.12 9.00
C ALA A 215 22.33 5.69 9.26
N TRP A 216 21.73 4.95 10.18
CA TRP A 216 22.05 3.56 10.45
C TRP A 216 21.74 2.61 9.28
N LEU A 217 20.61 2.81 8.59
CA LEU A 217 20.33 2.04 7.36
C LEU A 217 21.33 2.35 6.25
N LYS A 218 21.73 3.63 6.07
CA LYS A 218 22.74 4.02 5.09
C LYS A 218 24.11 3.42 5.38
N SER A 219 24.44 3.18 6.66
CA SER A 219 25.66 2.46 7.06
C SER A 219 25.54 0.93 6.94
N GLN A 220 24.51 0.42 6.24
CA GLN A 220 24.22 -1.02 6.14
C GLN A 220 24.05 -1.70 7.51
N CYS A 221 23.48 -0.97 8.46
CA CYS A 221 23.27 -1.41 9.84
C CYS A 221 24.56 -1.69 10.62
N GLN A 222 25.70 -1.11 10.23
CA GLN A 222 27.02 -1.39 10.85
C GLN A 222 27.47 -0.31 11.83
N ASP A 223 27.15 0.95 11.56
CA ASP A 223 27.64 2.07 12.37
C ASP A 223 26.78 2.24 13.63
N SER A 224 27.29 1.77 14.75
CA SER A 224 26.62 1.83 16.05
C SER A 224 26.49 3.25 16.61
N SER A 225 27.20 4.25 16.07
CA SER A 225 27.12 5.63 16.55
C SER A 225 25.75 6.28 16.32
N TYR A 226 24.96 5.71 15.40
CA TYR A 226 23.59 6.14 15.13
C TYR A 226 22.54 5.44 16.00
N LEU A 227 22.92 4.41 16.76
CA LEU A 227 21.99 3.73 17.65
C LEU A 227 21.56 4.66 18.78
N LEU A 228 20.35 4.43 19.30
CA LEU A 228 19.80 5.27 20.35
C LEU A 228 20.37 4.87 21.71
N HIS A 229 20.50 5.84 22.59
CA HIS A 229 20.95 5.65 23.96
C HIS A 229 20.11 6.49 24.92
N SER A 230 20.02 6.04 26.16
CA SER A 230 19.45 6.74 27.31
C SER A 230 18.06 7.31 27.01
N GLU A 231 17.89 8.64 27.12
CA GLU A 231 16.58 9.28 26.99
C GLU A 231 15.95 9.08 25.61
N ASP A 232 16.75 9.09 24.53
CA ASP A 232 16.24 8.92 23.18
C ASP A 232 15.79 7.49 22.92
N LEU A 233 16.49 6.49 23.49
CA LEU A 233 16.06 5.10 23.42
C LEU A 233 14.77 4.88 24.22
N GLU A 234 14.64 5.47 25.41
CA GLU A 234 13.43 5.34 26.21
C GLU A 234 12.22 6.00 25.52
N LYS A 235 12.39 7.21 24.96
CA LYS A 235 11.35 7.86 24.12
C LYS A 235 10.92 6.97 22.96
N ALA A 236 11.89 6.35 22.29
CA ALA A 236 11.63 5.45 21.16
C ALA A 236 10.85 4.20 21.58
N ARG A 237 11.17 3.60 22.73
CA ARG A 237 10.48 2.43 23.29
C ARG A 237 9.05 2.77 23.71
N VAL A 238 8.86 3.88 24.40
CA VAL A 238 7.52 4.37 24.77
C VAL A 238 6.68 4.66 23.53
N TRP A 239 7.27 5.27 22.49
CA TRP A 239 6.56 5.48 21.23
C TRP A 239 6.22 4.16 20.53
N ALA A 240 7.13 3.17 20.55
CA ALA A 240 6.92 1.88 19.90
C ALA A 240 5.88 1.01 20.62
N ASP A 241 5.65 1.24 21.92
CA ASP A 241 4.74 0.45 22.72
C ASP A 241 3.30 0.46 22.14
N GLY A 242 2.73 -0.74 22.04
CA GLY A 242 1.40 -0.95 21.44
C GLY A 242 1.31 -0.76 19.92
N LYS A 243 2.39 -0.40 19.21
CA LYS A 243 2.44 -0.24 17.75
C LYS A 243 3.02 -1.47 17.05
N SER A 244 2.54 -1.73 15.83
CA SER A 244 3.07 -2.69 14.87
C SER A 244 4.02 -1.94 13.93
N LEU A 245 5.30 -2.30 13.96
CA LEU A 245 6.37 -1.63 13.22
C LEU A 245 6.90 -2.51 12.08
N SER A 246 7.76 -1.95 11.23
CA SER A 246 8.47 -2.75 10.22
C SER A 246 9.57 -3.59 10.85
N ASP A 247 9.99 -4.66 10.18
CA ASP A 247 11.12 -5.49 10.62
C ASP A 247 12.41 -4.67 10.80
N ALA A 248 12.62 -3.66 9.95
CA ALA A 248 13.77 -2.78 10.05
C ALA A 248 13.72 -1.93 11.33
N ASP A 249 12.55 -1.40 11.71
CA ASP A 249 12.35 -0.66 12.96
C ASP A 249 12.64 -1.54 14.18
N TYR A 250 12.10 -2.77 14.20
CA TYR A 250 12.38 -3.72 15.30
C TYR A 250 13.87 -4.04 15.42
N ARG A 251 14.57 -4.25 14.30
CA ARG A 251 16.01 -4.48 14.28
C ARG A 251 16.80 -3.29 14.83
N PHE A 252 16.44 -2.06 14.44
CA PHE A 252 17.11 -0.85 14.92
C PHE A 252 16.93 -0.64 16.43
N LEU A 253 15.71 -0.81 16.94
CA LEU A 253 15.43 -0.68 18.38
C LEU A 253 16.13 -1.77 19.18
N SER A 254 16.11 -3.02 18.70
CA SER A 254 16.82 -4.13 19.35
C SER A 254 18.33 -3.89 19.39
N ALA A 255 18.93 -3.44 18.28
CA ALA A 255 20.34 -3.12 18.22
C ALA A 255 20.71 -1.98 19.18
N SER A 256 19.84 -0.97 19.32
CA SER A 256 20.05 0.15 20.25
C SER A 256 20.05 -0.31 21.71
N VAL A 257 19.12 -1.20 22.09
CA VAL A 257 19.08 -1.81 23.43
C VAL A 257 20.34 -2.64 23.69
N GLU A 258 20.76 -3.46 22.74
CA GLU A 258 21.97 -4.28 22.87
C GLU A 258 23.24 -3.44 23.02
N ALA A 259 23.36 -2.36 22.24
CA ALA A 259 24.49 -1.45 22.30
C ALA A 259 24.58 -0.73 23.65
N GLU A 260 23.45 -0.27 24.21
CA GLU A 260 23.41 0.35 25.54
C GLU A 260 23.83 -0.64 26.64
N LEU A 261 23.27 -1.86 26.62
CA LEU A 261 23.62 -2.90 27.60
C LEU A 261 25.12 -3.23 27.55
N ASN A 262 25.69 -3.40 26.34
CA ASN A 262 27.11 -3.67 26.18
C ASN A 262 27.99 -2.52 26.70
N GLN A 263 27.54 -1.27 26.56
CA GLN A 263 28.25 -0.11 27.09
C GLN A 263 28.21 -0.06 28.62
N GLU A 264 27.09 -0.42 29.24
CA GLU A 264 26.97 -0.51 30.71
C GLU A 264 27.84 -1.60 31.30
N VAL A 265 27.86 -2.79 30.67
CA VAL A 265 28.72 -3.91 31.08
C VAL A 265 30.19 -3.51 30.98
N ALA A 266 30.62 -2.92 29.86
CA ALA A 266 32.00 -2.48 29.69
C ALA A 266 32.42 -1.40 30.71
N LYS A 267 31.52 -0.48 31.06
CA LYS A 267 31.76 0.51 32.13
C LYS A 267 31.91 -0.15 33.50
N ALA A 268 31.06 -1.13 33.82
CA ALA A 268 31.12 -1.85 35.10
C ALA A 268 32.43 -2.67 35.22
N GLU A 269 32.84 -3.33 34.14
CA GLU A 269 34.11 -4.05 34.09
C GLU A 269 35.30 -3.10 34.25
N ALA A 270 35.34 -1.98 33.52
CA ALA A 270 36.42 -0.99 33.64
C ALA A 270 36.56 -0.43 35.06
N LEU A 271 35.44 -0.15 35.74
CA LEU A 271 35.43 0.29 37.14
C LEU A 271 35.96 -0.80 38.09
N SER A 272 35.65 -2.06 37.83
CA SER A 272 36.16 -3.18 38.62
C SER A 272 37.68 -3.38 38.48
N PHE A 273 38.25 -3.14 37.30
CA PHE A 273 39.69 -3.22 37.05
C PHE A 273 40.47 -1.99 37.54
N SER A 274 39.84 -0.82 37.67
CA SER A 274 40.49 0.38 38.22
C SER A 274 40.53 0.43 39.75
N THR A 275 39.89 -0.53 40.44
CA THR A 275 39.82 -0.62 41.91
C THR A 275 40.76 -1.70 42.49
N VAL A 276 41.62 -2.29 41.65
CA VAL A 276 42.68 -3.25 42.01
C VAL A 276 44.04 -2.59 41.82
#